data_AF-A0A522Q3R3-F1
#
_entry.id   AF-A0A522Q3R3-F1
#
_cell.length_a   1.000
_cell.length_b   1.000
_cell.length_c   1.000
_cell.angle_alpha   90.00
_cell.angle_beta   90.00
_cell.angle_gamma   90.00
#
_symmetry.space_group_name_H-M   'P 1'
#
loop_
_entity.id
_entity.type
_entity.pdbx_description
1 polymer ?
#
loop_
_entity_poly.entity_id
_entity_poly.type
_entity_poly.pdbx_seq_one_letter_code
_entity_poly.pdbx_strand_id
1 'polypeptide(L)'
;MASNRVAEQQGAAPTAASQVGQMRAAIGQAVAVGPGFLRGEVDADHMANAMVGAVRGYAEQERASGGDGAPHSAEARELRGVLAELMACGSGYLAGRCDAACVARTMTQMVREFPAS
;
A
#
# COMPACT_ATOMS: atom_id res chain seq x y z
N MET A 1 -6.37 -5.95 -53.17
CA MET A 1 -6.16 -6.87 -52.02
C MET A 1 -4.66 -6.82 -51.71
N ALA A 2 -4.15 -6.50 -50.53
CA ALA A 2 -4.69 -6.11 -49.24
C ALA A 2 -3.69 -5.13 -48.60
N SER A 3 -4.20 -4.15 -47.84
CA SER A 3 -3.46 -3.06 -47.24
C SER A 3 -2.51 -3.49 -46.13
N ASN A 4 -1.32 -2.87 -46.13
CA ASN A 4 -0.40 -2.74 -44.99
C ASN A 4 -1.17 -2.35 -43.72
N ARG A 5 -1.09 -3.15 -42.65
CA ARG A 5 -1.46 -2.72 -41.30
C ARG A 5 -0.21 -2.23 -40.58
N VAL A 6 0.06 -0.94 -40.75
CA VAL A 6 0.97 -0.17 -39.90
C VAL A 6 0.17 0.30 -38.69
N ALA A 7 0.70 0.00 -37.51
CA ALA A 7 0.53 0.70 -36.24
C ALA A 7 -0.84 1.30 -35.91
N GLU A 8 -1.57 0.61 -35.04
CA GLU A 8 -2.41 1.27 -34.02
C GLU A 8 -2.04 0.70 -32.65
N GLN A 9 -0.86 1.11 -32.18
CA GLN A 9 -0.61 1.30 -30.74
C GLN A 9 -1.19 2.68 -30.37
N GLN A 10 -2.49 2.77 -30.15
CA GLN A 10 -3.17 3.96 -29.59
C GLN A 10 -4.46 3.48 -28.91
N GLY A 11 -4.76 3.73 -27.64
CA GLY A 11 -4.02 4.36 -26.57
C GLY A 11 -4.57 3.80 -25.26
N ALA A 12 -3.69 3.41 -24.35
CA ALA A 12 -4.09 3.21 -22.97
C ALA A 12 -4.35 4.61 -22.39
N ALA A 13 -5.63 4.99 -22.33
CA ALA A 13 -6.10 5.88 -21.27
C ALA A 13 -5.49 5.40 -19.95
N PRO A 14 -5.12 6.26 -18.99
CA PRO A 14 -4.67 5.80 -17.69
C PRO A 14 -5.76 4.89 -17.15
N THR A 15 -5.52 3.58 -17.21
CA THR A 15 -6.49 2.59 -16.78
C THR A 15 -6.74 2.92 -15.34
N ALA A 16 -8.00 3.21 -15.00
CA ALA A 16 -8.41 3.37 -13.61
C ALA A 16 -7.77 2.21 -12.84
N ALA A 17 -6.81 2.53 -11.98
CA ALA A 17 -6.01 1.51 -11.33
C ALA A 17 -6.98 0.58 -10.61
N SER A 18 -6.89 -0.73 -10.85
CA SER A 18 -7.78 -1.67 -10.18
C SER A 18 -7.67 -1.50 -8.66
N GLN A 19 -8.76 -1.73 -7.93
CA GLN A 19 -8.75 -1.63 -6.46
C GLN A 19 -7.59 -2.43 -5.85
N VAL A 20 -7.32 -3.62 -6.37
CA VAL A 20 -6.15 -4.45 -6.01
C VAL A 20 -4.83 -3.69 -6.25
N GLY A 21 -4.66 -3.09 -7.43
CA GLY A 21 -3.46 -2.31 -7.76
C GLY A 21 -3.27 -1.11 -6.82
N GLN A 22 -4.35 -0.41 -6.48
CA GLN A 22 -4.32 0.72 -5.53
C GLN A 22 -3.97 0.26 -4.11
N MET A 23 -4.57 -0.85 -3.64
CA MET A 23 -4.24 -1.44 -2.33
C MET A 23 -2.76 -1.86 -2.28
N ARG A 24 -2.26 -2.54 -3.33
CA ARG A 24 -0.84 -2.92 -3.43
C ARG A 24 0.07 -1.70 -3.46
N ALA A 25 -0.31 -0.62 -4.15
CA ALA A 25 0.45 0.62 -4.18
C ALA A 25 0.54 1.25 -2.78
N ALA A 26 -0.57 1.29 -2.02
CA ALA A 26 -0.57 1.79 -0.65
C ALA A 26 0.32 0.94 0.28
N ILE A 27 0.23 -0.39 0.21
CA ILE A 27 1.14 -1.27 0.95
C ILE A 27 2.60 -0.97 0.57
N GLY A 28 2.87 -0.84 -0.73
CA GLY A 28 4.19 -0.50 -1.26
C GLY A 28 4.76 0.82 -0.74
N GLN A 29 3.93 1.84 -0.54
CA GLN A 29 4.36 3.12 0.04
C GLN A 29 4.91 2.95 1.46
N ALA A 30 4.25 2.15 2.31
CA ALA A 30 4.76 1.84 3.64
C ALA A 30 6.03 0.98 3.55
N VAL A 31 6.02 -0.07 2.72
CA VAL A 31 7.15 -0.99 2.58
C VAL A 31 8.41 -0.32 2.05
N ALA A 32 8.29 0.71 1.20
CA ALA A 32 9.43 1.48 0.70
C ALA A 32 10.25 2.15 1.81
N VAL A 33 9.63 2.50 2.94
CA VAL A 33 10.31 3.07 4.12
C VAL A 33 10.97 1.98 4.97
N GLY A 34 10.45 0.75 4.89
CA GLY A 34 10.82 -0.38 5.73
C GLY A 34 12.33 -0.67 5.80
N PRO A 35 13.07 -0.78 4.68
CA PRO A 35 14.49 -1.06 4.72
C PRO A 35 15.31 -0.03 5.52
N GLY A 36 14.99 1.27 5.40
CA GLY A 36 15.65 2.32 6.16
C GLY A 36 15.35 2.21 7.65
N PHE A 37 14.09 1.96 8.01
CA PHE A 37 13.69 1.73 9.40
C PHE A 37 14.38 0.50 10.02
N LEU A 38 14.44 -0.62 9.29
CA LEU A 38 15.07 -1.86 9.76
C LEU A 38 16.61 -1.74 9.90
N ARG A 39 17.25 -0.82 9.17
CA ARG A 39 18.67 -0.47 9.35
C ARG A 39 18.91 0.61 10.41
N GLY A 40 17.85 1.18 11.00
CA GLY A 40 17.94 2.27 11.98
C GLY A 40 18.18 3.66 11.39
N GLU A 41 18.00 3.83 10.08
CA GLU A 41 18.15 5.10 9.37
C GLU A 41 16.89 5.97 9.48
N VAL A 42 15.75 5.33 9.71
CA VAL A 42 14.43 5.96 9.90
C VAL A 42 13.94 5.59 11.29
N ASP A 43 13.42 6.55 12.05
CA ASP A 43 12.86 6.29 13.38
C ASP A 43 11.45 5.66 13.31
N ALA A 44 11.00 5.13 14.44
CA ALA A 44 9.71 4.45 14.52
C ALA A 44 8.50 5.39 14.36
N ASP A 45 8.63 6.68 14.73
CA ASP A 45 7.58 7.68 14.50
C ASP A 45 7.37 7.90 13.01
N HIS A 46 8.44 8.07 12.25
CA HIS A 46 8.38 8.20 10.80
C HIS A 46 7.78 6.95 10.17
N MET A 47 8.26 5.76 10.54
CA MET A 47 7.73 4.50 10.01
C MET A 47 6.23 4.35 10.31
N ALA A 48 5.80 4.62 11.54
CA ALA A 48 4.40 4.53 11.94
C ALA A 48 3.51 5.54 11.20
N ASN A 49 4.00 6.77 11.01
CA ASN A 49 3.31 7.78 10.19
C ASN A 49 3.20 7.35 8.73
N ALA A 50 4.22 6.72 8.15
CA ALA A 50 4.17 6.19 6.79
C ALA A 50 3.14 5.06 6.65
N MET A 51 3.07 4.12 7.63
CA MET A 51 2.03 3.08 7.65
C MET A 51 0.61 3.69 7.66
N VAL A 52 0.35 4.62 8.58
CA VAL A 52 -0.97 5.25 8.71
C VAL A 52 -1.30 6.12 7.50
N GLY A 53 -0.33 6.89 7.02
CA GLY A 53 -0.47 7.78 5.87
C GLY A 53 -0.83 7.03 4.60
N ALA A 54 -0.15 5.91 4.32
CA ALA A 54 -0.44 5.08 3.16
C ALA A 54 -1.88 4.54 3.16
N VAL A 55 -2.35 4.01 4.30
CA VAL A 55 -3.70 3.47 4.41
C VAL A 55 -4.77 4.57 4.33
N ARG A 56 -4.52 5.73 4.95
CA ARG A 56 -5.43 6.89 4.85
C ARG A 56 -5.51 7.44 3.43
N GLY A 57 -4.36 7.55 2.75
CA GLY A 57 -4.30 7.99 1.36
C GLY A 57 -5.10 7.08 0.42
N TYR A 58 -5.03 5.75 0.61
CA TYR A 58 -5.90 4.82 -0.12
C TYR A 58 -7.39 5.07 0.17
N ALA A 59 -7.77 5.18 1.45
CA ALA A 59 -9.18 5.41 1.82
C ALA A 59 -9.72 6.75 1.27
N GLU A 60 -8.89 7.79 1.22
CA GLU A 60 -9.24 9.08 0.62
C GLU A 60 -9.41 8.95 -0.91
N GLN A 61 -8.51 8.24 -1.58
CA GLN A 61 -8.59 7.98 -3.02
C GLN A 61 -9.85 7.17 -3.41
N GLU A 62 -10.21 6.16 -2.62
CA GLU A 62 -11.44 5.37 -2.85
C GLU A 62 -12.68 6.25 -2.72
N ARG A 63 -12.78 7.07 -1.66
CA ARG A 63 -13.91 7.98 -1.47
C ARG A 63 -14.02 9.00 -2.60
N ALA A 64 -12.89 9.55 -3.06
CA ALA A 64 -12.86 10.47 -4.19
C ALA A 64 -13.35 9.82 -5.50
N SER A 65 -13.21 8.51 -5.61
CA SER A 65 -13.68 7.71 -6.76
C SER A 65 -15.11 7.18 -6.58
N GLY A 66 -15.80 7.55 -5.49
CA GLY A 66 -17.15 7.09 -5.16
C GLY A 66 -17.22 5.70 -4.52
N GLY A 67 -16.07 5.11 -4.18
CA GLY A 67 -15.98 3.85 -3.46
C GLY A 67 -16.16 4.01 -1.95
N ASP A 68 -16.63 2.94 -1.30
CA ASP A 68 -16.75 2.84 0.16
C ASP A 68 -15.54 2.15 0.82
N GLY A 69 -14.53 1.79 0.02
CA GLY A 69 -13.35 1.04 0.44
C GLY A 69 -13.62 -0.43 0.76
N ALA A 70 -14.80 -0.96 0.42
CA ALA A 70 -15.10 -2.37 0.54
C ALA A 70 -14.40 -3.17 -0.57
N PRO A 71 -13.82 -4.34 -0.27
CA PRO A 71 -13.11 -5.14 -1.26
C PRO A 71 -14.10 -5.80 -2.21
N HIS A 72 -13.87 -5.62 -3.52
CA HIS A 72 -14.72 -6.17 -4.58
C HIS A 72 -14.29 -7.56 -5.06
N SER A 73 -13.15 -8.07 -4.58
CA SER A 73 -12.61 -9.38 -4.92
C SER A 73 -12.02 -10.10 -3.70
N ALA A 74 -11.73 -11.40 -3.85
CA ALA A 74 -11.04 -12.18 -2.81
C ALA A 74 -9.64 -11.61 -2.51
N GLU A 75 -8.87 -11.30 -3.55
CA GLU A 75 -7.54 -10.68 -3.42
C GLU A 75 -7.62 -9.31 -2.72
N ALA A 76 -8.60 -8.46 -3.08
CA ALA A 76 -8.80 -7.19 -2.40
C ALA A 76 -9.15 -7.38 -0.92
N ARG A 77 -9.85 -8.46 -0.56
CA ARG A 77 -10.18 -8.78 0.85
C ARG A 77 -8.94 -9.15 1.65
N GLU A 78 -8.02 -9.91 1.06
CA GLU A 78 -6.73 -10.25 1.67
C GLU A 78 -5.88 -8.99 1.86
N LEU A 79 -5.72 -8.17 0.81
CA LEU A 79 -4.96 -6.93 0.88
C LEU A 79 -5.57 -5.91 1.86
N ARG A 80 -6.90 -5.89 2.02
CA ARG A 80 -7.55 -5.09 3.05
C ARG A 80 -7.17 -5.53 4.46
N GLY A 81 -6.91 -6.82 4.69
CA GLY A 81 -6.35 -7.32 5.94
C GLY A 81 -4.97 -6.73 6.23
N VAL A 82 -4.11 -6.68 5.21
CA VAL A 82 -2.77 -6.08 5.30
C VAL A 82 -2.85 -4.57 5.59
N LEU A 83 -3.72 -3.84 4.89
CA LEU A 83 -3.95 -2.42 5.15
C LEU A 83 -4.46 -2.18 6.59
N ALA A 84 -5.34 -3.06 7.10
CA ALA A 84 -5.81 -2.98 8.48
C ALA A 84 -4.68 -3.22 9.48
N GLU A 85 -3.77 -4.16 9.20
CA GLU A 85 -2.60 -4.41 10.04
C GLU A 85 -1.64 -3.20 10.07
N LEU A 86 -1.34 -2.62 8.91
CA LEU A 86 -0.52 -1.40 8.83
C LEU A 86 -1.14 -0.25 9.64
N MET A 87 -2.45 -0.04 9.49
CA MET A 87 -3.18 0.97 10.26
C MET A 87 -3.14 0.68 11.76
N ALA A 88 -3.37 -0.57 12.17
CA ALA A 88 -3.39 -0.96 13.58
C ALA A 88 -2.01 -0.83 14.23
N CYS A 89 -0.94 -1.25 13.54
CA CYS A 89 0.42 -1.19 14.04
C CYS A 89 0.89 0.26 14.16
N GLY A 90 0.78 1.04 13.09
CA GLY A 90 1.20 2.46 13.09
C GLY A 90 0.41 3.30 14.09
N SER A 91 -0.93 3.19 14.11
CA SER A 91 -1.75 3.92 15.09
C SER A 91 -1.59 3.40 16.53
N GLY A 92 -1.23 2.13 16.71
CA GLY A 92 -0.90 1.55 18.01
C GLY A 92 0.36 2.17 18.59
N TYR A 93 1.41 2.28 17.78
CA TYR A 93 2.67 2.90 18.18
C TYR A 93 2.49 4.38 18.51
N LEU A 94 1.84 5.14 17.62
CA LEU A 94 1.59 6.58 17.82
C LEU A 94 0.70 6.89 19.04
N ALA A 95 -0.08 5.91 19.50
CA ALA A 95 -0.89 6.01 20.71
C ALA A 95 -0.21 5.43 21.96
N GLY A 96 1.06 5.03 21.87
CA GLY A 96 1.80 4.42 22.98
C GLY A 96 1.30 3.03 23.40
N ARG A 97 0.54 2.33 22.55
CA ARG A 97 0.02 0.97 22.82
C ARG A 97 1.02 -0.13 22.46
N CYS A 98 2.01 0.16 21.62
CA CYS A 98 3.12 -0.74 21.31
C CYS A 98 4.43 0.04 21.12
N ASP A 99 5.55 -0.67 21.07
CA ASP A 99 6.89 -0.12 20.94
C ASP A 99 7.47 -0.24 19.53
N ALA A 100 8.67 0.31 19.32
CA ALA A 100 9.38 0.25 18.05
C ALA A 100 9.70 -1.20 17.63
N ALA A 101 9.88 -2.13 18.59
CA ALA A 101 10.13 -3.53 18.29
C ALA A 101 8.89 -4.21 17.67
N CYS A 102 7.68 -3.81 18.09
CA CYS A 102 6.44 -4.23 17.45
C CYS A 102 6.37 -3.77 15.99
N VAL A 103 6.67 -2.49 15.73
CA VAL A 103 6.71 -1.93 14.37
C VAL A 103 7.76 -2.66 13.51
N ALA A 104 8.93 -2.97 14.07
CA ALA A 104 9.98 -3.72 13.38
C ALA A 104 9.57 -5.14 12.99
N ARG A 105 8.86 -5.87 13.86
CA ARG A 105 8.35 -7.21 13.52
C ARG A 105 7.35 -7.16 12.36
N THR A 106 6.36 -6.27 12.43
CA THR A 106 5.40 -6.08 11.32
C THR A 106 6.13 -5.71 10.04
N MET A 107 7.03 -4.72 10.07
CA MET A 107 7.71 -4.28 8.86
C MET A 107 8.67 -5.33 8.28
N THR A 108 9.29 -6.16 9.12
CA THR A 108 10.08 -7.31 8.67
C THR A 108 9.25 -8.30 7.86
N GLN A 109 8.01 -8.56 8.28
CA GLN A 109 7.09 -9.39 7.53
C GLN A 109 6.68 -8.72 6.21
N MET A 110 6.26 -7.45 6.28
CA MET A 110 5.77 -6.71 5.12
C MET A 110 6.81 -6.58 4.00
N VAL A 111 8.08 -6.30 4.34
CA VAL A 111 9.17 -6.21 3.35
C VAL A 111 9.44 -7.57 2.66
N ARG A 112 9.21 -8.69 3.35
CA ARG A 112 9.39 -10.04 2.78
C ARG A 112 8.23 -10.43 1.88
N GLU A 113 7.01 -10.10 2.26
CA GLU A 113 5.79 -10.46 1.53
C GLU A 113 5.53 -9.53 0.32
N PHE A 114 5.95 -8.27 0.41
CA PHE A 114 5.73 -7.24 -0.61
C PHE A 114 7.05 -6.58 -1.02
N PRO A 115 8.01 -7.32 -1.59
CA PRO A 115 9.29 -6.74 -1.98
C PRO A 115 9.07 -5.57 -2.95
N ALA A 116 9.77 -4.46 -2.70
CA ALA A 116 9.78 -3.33 -3.62
C ALA A 116 10.28 -3.83 -4.99
N SER A 117 9.45 -3.64 -6.02
CA SER A 117 9.76 -4.00 -7.41
C SER A 117 10.67 -2.98 -8.07
#